data_AF-A0AA40SLG6-F1
#
_entry.id   AF-A0AA40SLG6-F1
#
_cell.length_a   1.000
_cell.length_b   1.000
_cell.length_c   1.000
_cell.angle_alpha   90.00
_cell.angle_beta   90.00
_cell.angle_gamma   90.00
#
_symmetry.space_group_name_H-M   'P 1'
#
loop_
_entity.id
_entity.type
_entity.pdbx_description
1 polymer ?
#
loop_
_entity_poly.entity_id
_entity_poly.type
_entity_poly.pdbx_seq_one_letter_code
_entity_poly.pdbx_strand_id
1 'polypeptide(L)'
;MRLEAVAGADPRDVLRALRQAVLGSGPAVALGADPAASLGANPAASGPRPASDGGDTAASGPRPNSDGGDTAAAAPRPNSDRGDTAAAAPRPNSDRGKTAPSGPRPASDQGTTAAAAPLPDEVPAGTAVVLTTSGSTGYPKRVALSRAALTSSALATADRIGEGAWLLALPASYVAGVQVLVRALVGGREPGILSGSFTPQAFAAAAAGMVSSRGGQRMPTYTSLVPAQLQTLLEGEEAGIRTGLASFEAILVGGQSLPLALAERAAAAGARIVRTYGSTETSGGCVYDGRPLGGVGLRVVDGEVQLSGPTLADGYLGDPERTDDIFPRDVDGTRWYRTGDAGEVSDGVLRITGRRDNVIVSGGINVSLDRVEHIVRGIAGLERAVVVPVADDRWGQASVVVVPRGDVPARDVAGRADALSRDLLADVRDAVGDELGAPARPREVILVDAMPTLPSGKPDRVALRDLIGD
;
A
#
# COMPACT_ATOMS: atom_id res chain seq x y z
N MET A 1 -25.09 -19.76 -6.99
CA MET A 1 -24.95 -20.01 -5.53
C MET A 1 -25.29 -18.71 -4.82
N ARG A 2 -26.03 -18.74 -3.70
CA ARG A 2 -26.39 -17.51 -2.97
C ARG A 2 -25.16 -16.80 -2.43
N LEU A 3 -25.18 -15.47 -2.45
CA LEU A 3 -24.18 -14.60 -1.84
C LEU A 3 -24.78 -13.92 -0.61
N GLU A 4 -24.12 -14.04 0.53
CA GLU A 4 -24.54 -13.39 1.78
C GLU A 4 -23.50 -12.36 2.20
N ALA A 5 -23.95 -11.13 2.45
CA ALA A 5 -23.11 -10.11 3.06
C ALA A 5 -23.00 -10.36 4.56
N VAL A 6 -21.78 -10.44 5.07
CA VAL A 6 -21.55 -10.43 6.52
C VAL A 6 -21.49 -8.98 6.96
N ALA A 7 -22.57 -8.51 7.58
CA ALA A 7 -22.66 -7.17 8.14
C ALA A 7 -21.82 -7.11 9.43
N GLY A 8 -20.88 -6.17 9.49
CA GLY A 8 -20.06 -5.92 10.68
C GLY A 8 -18.61 -6.37 10.57
N ALA A 9 -17.76 -5.75 11.40
CA ALA A 9 -16.33 -6.03 11.46
C ALA A 9 -15.95 -7.14 12.45
N ASP A 10 -16.92 -7.82 13.10
CA ASP A 10 -16.61 -8.87 14.09
C ASP A 10 -16.00 -10.09 13.38
N PRO A 11 -14.72 -10.42 13.66
CA PRO A 11 -14.08 -11.57 13.05
C PRO A 11 -14.75 -12.92 13.35
N ARG A 12 -15.53 -13.03 14.42
CA ARG A 12 -16.24 -14.28 14.78
C ARG A 12 -17.38 -14.59 13.82
N ASP A 13 -18.09 -13.56 13.36
CA ASP A 13 -19.15 -13.72 12.37
C ASP A 13 -18.56 -14.07 11.00
N VAL A 14 -17.46 -13.41 10.63
CA VAL A 14 -16.70 -13.77 9.43
C VAL A 14 -16.20 -15.21 9.49
N LEU A 15 -15.64 -15.66 10.62
CA LEU A 15 -15.18 -17.04 10.80
C LEU A 15 -16.33 -18.05 10.64
N ARG A 16 -17.51 -17.78 11.23
CA ARG A 16 -18.68 -18.65 11.10
C ARG A 16 -19.14 -18.77 9.65
N ALA A 17 -19.19 -17.65 8.94
CA ALA A 17 -19.58 -17.61 7.53
C ALA A 17 -18.54 -18.33 6.65
N LEU A 18 -17.25 -18.08 6.85
CA LEU A 18 -16.16 -18.74 6.14
C LEU A 18 -16.16 -20.25 6.35
N ARG A 19 -16.48 -20.74 7.56
CA ARG A 19 -16.60 -22.18 7.83
C ARG A 19 -17.62 -22.84 6.89
N GLN A 20 -18.76 -22.20 6.67
CA GLN A 20 -19.81 -22.72 5.79
C GLN A 20 -19.42 -22.62 4.30
N ALA A 21 -18.81 -21.51 3.88
CA ALA A 21 -18.42 -21.28 2.49
C ALA A 21 -17.21 -22.14 2.05
N VAL A 22 -16.23 -22.33 2.93
CA VAL A 22 -14.95 -22.99 2.62
C VAL A 22 -14.99 -24.49 2.92
N LEU A 23 -15.54 -24.91 4.06
CA LEU A 23 -15.59 -26.33 4.44
C LEU A 23 -16.94 -27.00 4.19
N GLY A 24 -18.02 -26.22 4.14
CA GLY A 24 -19.39 -26.71 4.00
C GLY A 24 -19.96 -26.61 2.59
N SER A 25 -21.29 -26.62 2.50
CA SER A 25 -22.07 -26.33 1.29
C SER A 25 -22.88 -25.04 1.43
N GLY A 26 -22.43 -24.14 2.31
CA GLY A 26 -23.10 -22.88 2.58
C GLY A 26 -22.99 -21.87 1.44
N PRO A 27 -23.64 -20.71 1.59
CA PRO A 27 -23.57 -19.62 0.63
C PRO A 27 -22.15 -19.04 0.54
N ALA A 28 -21.87 -18.37 -0.57
CA ALA A 28 -20.69 -17.54 -0.70
C ALA A 28 -20.82 -16.31 0.21
N VAL A 29 -19.70 -15.73 0.62
CA VAL A 29 -19.68 -14.61 1.57
C VAL A 29 -19.11 -13.35 0.91
N ALA A 30 -19.84 -12.24 0.99
CA ALA A 30 -19.33 -10.92 0.61
C ALA A 30 -18.73 -10.18 1.81
N LEU A 31 -17.51 -9.69 1.65
CA LEU A 31 -16.74 -8.98 2.68
C LEU A 31 -16.21 -7.64 2.14
N GLY A 32 -16.09 -6.64 3.03
CA GLY A 32 -15.60 -5.30 2.68
C GLY A 32 -16.62 -4.42 1.92
N ALA A 33 -17.92 -4.77 1.97
CA ALA A 33 -18.99 -4.09 1.26
C ALA A 33 -19.58 -2.87 2.00
N ASP A 34 -18.99 -2.43 3.12
CA ASP A 34 -19.56 -1.34 3.92
C ASP A 34 -18.75 -0.03 3.79
N PRO A 35 -19.27 1.00 3.08
CA PRO A 35 -18.67 2.32 3.06
C PRO A 35 -18.73 3.05 4.42
N ALA A 36 -19.54 2.57 5.39
CA ALA A 36 -19.60 3.14 6.74
C ALA A 36 -18.55 2.56 7.71
N ALA A 37 -17.96 1.39 7.42
CA ALA A 37 -16.89 0.82 8.25
C ALA A 37 -15.53 1.54 8.05
N SER A 38 -15.40 2.37 7.02
CA SER A 38 -14.27 3.31 6.84
C SER A 38 -14.40 4.62 7.62
N LEU A 39 -15.51 4.83 8.33
CA LEU A 39 -15.80 6.04 9.10
C LEU A 39 -16.07 5.67 10.56
N GLY A 40 -15.04 5.27 11.32
CA GLY A 40 -15.21 5.14 12.78
C GLY A 40 -14.13 4.35 13.50
N ALA A 41 -13.07 5.03 13.92
CA ALA A 41 -12.47 4.91 15.26
C ALA A 41 -11.21 5.79 15.34
N ASN A 42 -11.38 7.10 15.56
CA ASN A 42 -10.34 7.93 16.14
C ASN A 42 -10.81 8.36 17.54
N PRO A 43 -10.42 7.66 18.62
CA PRO A 43 -10.71 8.10 19.97
C PRO A 43 -9.54 8.94 20.48
N ALA A 44 -9.41 10.18 19.99
CA ALA A 44 -8.46 11.15 20.55
C ALA A 44 -8.86 12.59 20.25
N ALA A 45 -9.99 13.05 20.79
CA ALA A 45 -10.28 14.47 20.97
C ALA A 45 -11.42 14.70 21.98
N SER A 46 -11.36 14.08 23.15
CA SER A 46 -12.15 14.50 24.31
C SER A 46 -11.26 15.35 25.21
N GLY A 47 -11.12 16.63 24.84
CA GLY A 47 -10.60 17.67 25.74
C GLY A 47 -11.62 17.97 26.85
N PRO A 48 -11.15 18.35 28.05
CA PRO A 48 -12.04 18.59 29.19
C PRO A 48 -12.88 19.85 28.95
N ARG A 49 -14.18 19.75 29.24
CA ARG A 49 -15.10 20.91 29.35
C ARG A 49 -14.63 21.80 30.51
N PRO A 50 -14.44 23.11 30.32
CA PRO A 50 -14.41 24.04 31.43
C PRO A 50 -15.83 24.46 31.81
N ALA A 51 -16.03 24.58 33.12
CA ALA A 51 -17.25 25.05 33.75
C ALA A 51 -17.51 26.54 33.49
N SER A 52 -18.78 26.89 33.63
CA SER A 52 -19.40 28.21 33.58
C SER A 52 -18.83 29.21 34.60
N ASP A 53 -18.69 30.46 34.16
CA ASP A 53 -19.01 31.75 34.81
C ASP A 53 -18.59 32.82 33.78
N GLY A 54 -19.30 33.88 33.42
CA GLY A 54 -20.28 34.71 34.11
C GLY A 54 -19.82 36.16 33.86
N GLY A 55 -20.66 36.98 33.22
CA GLY A 55 -20.60 38.45 33.36
C GLY A 55 -19.78 39.27 32.36
N ASP A 56 -20.53 39.92 31.45
CA ASP A 56 -20.64 41.38 31.33
C ASP A 56 -19.74 42.26 30.42
N THR A 57 -20.47 43.06 29.64
CA THR A 57 -20.24 44.45 29.18
C THR A 57 -19.29 44.80 28.01
N ALA A 58 -19.96 45.20 26.92
CA ALA A 58 -19.94 46.55 26.30
C ALA A 58 -18.67 47.14 25.63
N ALA A 59 -18.83 47.33 24.30
CA ALA A 59 -18.78 48.61 23.58
C ALA A 59 -17.44 49.24 23.12
N SER A 60 -17.53 49.75 21.87
CA SER A 60 -16.91 50.96 21.30
C SER A 60 -15.64 50.79 20.43
N GLY A 61 -15.74 51.23 19.16
CA GLY A 61 -14.59 51.49 18.26
C GLY A 61 -13.85 52.80 18.63
N PRO A 62 -13.20 53.54 17.70
CA PRO A 62 -12.92 53.29 16.27
C PRO A 62 -11.43 53.51 15.86
N ARG A 63 -11.15 53.32 14.56
CA ARG A 63 -10.01 53.84 13.73
C ARG A 63 -9.77 55.36 13.96
N PRO A 64 -8.62 56.02 13.60
CA PRO A 64 -8.10 56.04 12.21
C PRO A 64 -6.62 56.48 11.93
N ASN A 65 -6.32 56.50 10.61
CA ASN A 65 -5.35 57.33 9.86
C ASN A 65 -3.83 57.09 10.11
N SER A 66 -2.92 57.28 9.16
CA SER A 66 -2.85 58.21 8.00
C SER A 66 -1.76 57.77 7.01
N ASP A 67 -1.94 58.15 5.73
CA ASP A 67 -0.98 58.78 4.78
C ASP A 67 0.50 58.33 4.74
N GLY A 68 1.16 58.22 3.59
CA GLY A 68 0.84 58.63 2.23
C GLY A 68 2.11 58.64 1.37
N GLY A 69 1.93 58.74 0.04
CA GLY A 69 2.93 59.15 -0.98
C GLY A 69 4.16 58.24 -1.15
N ASP A 70 4.80 58.11 -2.30
CA ASP A 70 4.71 58.84 -3.56
C ASP A 70 5.38 57.99 -4.66
N THR A 71 5.06 58.39 -5.88
CA THR A 71 5.51 58.00 -7.23
C THR A 71 7.05 57.94 -7.42
N ALA A 72 7.70 57.43 -8.48
CA ALA A 72 7.40 57.33 -9.91
C ALA A 72 8.41 56.40 -10.66
N ALA A 73 8.00 55.91 -11.84
CA ALA A 73 8.71 55.86 -13.15
C ALA A 73 10.18 55.37 -13.26
N ALA A 74 10.71 54.81 -14.36
CA ALA A 74 10.27 54.22 -15.62
C ALA A 74 11.55 53.64 -16.28
N ALA A 75 11.36 52.73 -17.25
CA ALA A 75 12.30 52.05 -18.15
C ALA A 75 13.31 52.99 -18.90
N PRO A 76 14.33 52.55 -19.70
CA PRO A 76 14.27 51.39 -20.61
C PRO A 76 15.59 50.61 -20.93
N ARG A 77 15.43 49.48 -21.64
CA ARG A 77 16.46 48.81 -22.47
C ARG A 77 16.63 49.56 -23.81
N PRO A 78 17.69 49.34 -24.62
CA PRO A 78 17.60 48.29 -25.66
C PRO A 78 18.92 47.61 -26.12
N ASN A 79 18.78 46.33 -26.47
CA ASN A 79 19.12 45.64 -27.73
C ASN A 79 20.51 45.74 -28.41
N SER A 80 21.01 44.57 -28.87
CA SER A 80 21.78 44.26 -30.11
C SER A 80 22.87 43.21 -29.82
N ASP A 81 23.34 42.32 -30.71
CA ASP A 81 22.88 41.67 -31.94
C ASP A 81 24.01 40.67 -32.32
N ARG A 82 23.66 39.48 -32.85
CA ARG A 82 24.41 38.63 -33.83
C ARG A 82 25.81 38.02 -33.59
N GLY A 83 25.97 36.81 -34.17
CA GLY A 83 27.22 36.26 -34.71
C GLY A 83 27.45 34.75 -34.40
N ASP A 84 26.79 33.82 -35.10
CA ASP A 84 27.34 32.94 -36.16
C ASP A 84 28.66 32.18 -35.88
N THR A 85 28.62 30.84 -35.94
CA THR A 85 29.35 30.02 -36.95
C THR A 85 29.07 28.52 -36.79
N ALA A 86 29.09 27.83 -37.93
CA ALA A 86 28.60 26.49 -38.19
C ALA A 86 29.69 25.40 -38.20
N ALA A 87 29.29 24.14 -38.05
CA ALA A 87 29.97 22.97 -38.64
C ALA A 87 28.97 21.82 -38.89
N ALA A 88 29.20 21.05 -39.95
CA ALA A 88 28.19 20.36 -40.76
C ALA A 88 28.04 18.83 -40.54
N ALA A 89 26.79 18.35 -40.69
CA ALA A 89 26.22 17.17 -41.40
C ALA A 89 26.93 15.77 -41.39
N PRO A 90 26.19 14.62 -41.47
CA PRO A 90 25.32 14.28 -42.62
C PRO A 90 23.95 13.61 -42.31
N ARG A 91 23.03 13.70 -43.28
CA ARG A 91 21.73 12.98 -43.40
C ARG A 91 21.93 11.61 -44.08
N PRO A 92 20.99 10.64 -44.03
CA PRO A 92 19.72 10.64 -44.81
C PRO A 92 18.53 10.08 -43.95
N ASN A 93 17.26 9.97 -44.30
CA ASN A 93 16.45 10.09 -45.51
C ASN A 93 15.01 10.37 -45.04
N SER A 94 14.25 11.16 -45.80
CA SER A 94 12.84 11.48 -45.53
C SER A 94 11.94 10.76 -46.53
N ASP A 95 10.94 10.01 -46.07
CA ASP A 95 9.57 10.17 -46.58
C ASP A 95 8.52 9.45 -45.71
N ARG A 96 7.53 10.25 -45.28
CA ARG A 96 6.08 10.01 -45.15
C ARG A 96 5.62 8.64 -44.64
N GLY A 97 4.85 8.52 -43.56
CA GLY A 97 3.73 9.37 -43.16
C GLY A 97 2.50 8.47 -42.98
N LYS A 98 2.20 8.10 -41.74
CA LYS A 98 0.87 7.61 -41.31
C LYS A 98 0.57 8.19 -39.93
N THR A 99 -0.17 9.28 -39.95
CA THR A 99 -0.86 9.91 -38.82
C THR A 99 -1.87 8.92 -38.23
N ALA A 100 -1.73 8.58 -36.95
CA ALA A 100 -2.81 7.97 -36.17
C ALA A 100 -3.75 9.10 -35.71
N PRO A 101 -5.08 8.96 -35.87
CA PRO A 101 -6.01 10.02 -35.50
C PRO A 101 -6.13 10.12 -33.97
N SER A 102 -5.85 11.32 -33.45
CA SER A 102 -6.21 11.72 -32.09
C SER A 102 -7.73 11.85 -31.99
N GLY A 103 -8.38 10.83 -31.45
CA GLY A 103 -9.77 10.93 -31.02
C GLY A 103 -9.89 11.85 -29.80
N PRO A 104 -11.02 12.55 -29.61
CA PRO A 104 -11.21 13.47 -28.50
C PRO A 104 -11.18 12.71 -27.16
N ARG A 105 -10.34 13.18 -26.23
CA ARG A 105 -10.41 12.82 -24.81
C ARG A 105 -11.83 13.11 -24.31
N PRO A 106 -12.52 12.16 -23.63
CA PRO A 106 -13.78 12.49 -22.99
C PRO A 106 -13.50 13.52 -21.88
N ALA A 107 -14.37 14.53 -21.82
CA ALA A 107 -14.31 15.62 -20.86
C ALA A 107 -14.28 15.08 -19.42
N SER A 108 -13.50 15.75 -18.58
CA SER A 108 -13.45 15.57 -17.13
C SER A 108 -14.83 15.77 -16.53
N ASP A 109 -15.47 14.67 -16.14
CA ASP A 109 -16.72 14.70 -15.38
C ASP A 109 -16.39 15.09 -13.93
N GLN A 110 -17.00 16.18 -13.48
CA GLN A 110 -16.81 16.72 -12.14
C GLN A 110 -17.44 15.78 -11.11
N GLY A 111 -16.78 15.68 -9.96
CA GLY A 111 -17.07 14.77 -8.85
C GLY A 111 -18.54 14.47 -8.59
N THR A 112 -18.92 13.22 -8.88
CA THR A 112 -19.94 12.48 -8.15
C THR A 112 -19.37 11.09 -7.92
N THR A 113 -19.16 10.70 -6.66
CA THR A 113 -18.82 9.33 -6.27
C THR A 113 -19.98 8.42 -6.67
N ALA A 114 -19.90 7.85 -7.88
CA ALA A 114 -20.89 6.88 -8.35
C ALA A 114 -20.93 5.72 -7.33
N ALA A 115 -22.09 5.55 -6.69
CA ALA A 115 -22.32 4.48 -5.74
C ALA A 115 -22.01 3.14 -6.39
N ALA A 116 -21.25 2.28 -5.71
CA ALA A 116 -21.01 0.91 -6.18
C ALA A 116 -22.37 0.24 -6.41
N ALA A 117 -22.52 -0.46 -7.55
CA ALA A 117 -23.73 -1.24 -7.84
C ALA A 117 -24.11 -2.14 -6.65
N PRO A 118 -25.37 -2.52 -6.45
CA PRO A 118 -25.72 -3.48 -5.39
C PRO A 118 -24.95 -4.81 -5.54
N LEU A 119 -24.73 -5.53 -4.43
CA LEU A 119 -24.23 -6.90 -4.48
C LEU A 119 -25.25 -7.78 -5.22
N PRO A 120 -24.82 -8.67 -6.14
CA PRO A 120 -25.74 -9.62 -6.75
C PRO A 120 -26.17 -10.67 -5.72
N ASP A 121 -27.41 -11.14 -5.82
CA ASP A 121 -27.94 -12.18 -4.93
C ASP A 121 -27.27 -13.54 -5.13
N GLU A 122 -26.73 -13.76 -6.34
CA GLU A 122 -26.05 -15.00 -6.71
C GLU A 122 -24.69 -14.77 -7.36
N VAL A 123 -23.81 -15.74 -7.14
CA VAL A 123 -22.47 -15.83 -7.73
C VAL A 123 -22.27 -17.20 -8.39
N PRO A 124 -21.26 -17.33 -9.28
CA PRO A 124 -20.89 -18.61 -9.86
C PRO A 124 -20.71 -19.73 -8.82
N ALA A 125 -21.02 -20.96 -9.21
CA ALA A 125 -20.85 -22.10 -8.32
C ALA A 125 -19.35 -22.31 -7.99
N GLY A 126 -19.05 -22.61 -6.72
CA GLY A 126 -17.69 -22.82 -6.24
C GLY A 126 -17.00 -21.55 -5.70
N THR A 127 -17.55 -20.36 -5.96
CA THR A 127 -17.15 -19.12 -5.27
C THR A 127 -17.43 -19.26 -3.77
N ALA A 128 -16.43 -18.95 -2.95
CA ALA A 128 -16.56 -18.99 -1.50
C ALA A 128 -16.58 -17.59 -0.89
N VAL A 129 -15.76 -16.67 -1.42
CA VAL A 129 -15.62 -15.31 -0.89
C VAL A 129 -15.62 -14.30 -2.02
N VAL A 130 -16.34 -13.19 -1.85
CA VAL A 130 -16.24 -11.99 -2.68
C VAL A 130 -15.65 -10.88 -1.83
N LEU A 131 -14.48 -10.36 -2.20
CA LEU A 131 -13.83 -9.26 -1.51
C LEU A 131 -13.89 -7.98 -2.32
N THR A 132 -14.39 -6.91 -1.72
CA THR A 132 -14.33 -5.57 -2.32
C THR A 132 -12.98 -4.92 -2.03
N THR A 133 -12.28 -4.48 -3.08
CA THR A 133 -11.00 -3.76 -2.98
C THR A 133 -11.16 -2.34 -3.51
N SER A 134 -10.45 -1.37 -2.91
CA SER A 134 -10.35 -0.02 -3.47
C SER A 134 -9.53 -0.09 -4.77
N GLY A 135 -10.17 0.13 -5.91
CA GLY A 135 -9.48 0.17 -7.19
C GLY A 135 -8.59 1.41 -7.30
N SER A 136 -7.45 1.29 -7.98
CA SER A 136 -6.59 2.44 -8.36
C SER A 136 -7.31 3.47 -9.23
N THR A 137 -8.44 3.08 -9.86
CA THR A 137 -9.31 3.93 -10.68
C THR A 137 -10.41 4.64 -9.90
N GLY A 138 -10.45 4.51 -8.56
CA GLY A 138 -11.50 5.05 -7.71
C GLY A 138 -12.79 4.21 -7.64
N TYR A 139 -12.94 3.20 -8.51
CA TYR A 139 -14.07 2.28 -8.49
C TYR A 139 -13.76 1.02 -7.66
N PRO A 140 -14.59 0.67 -6.66
CA PRO A 140 -14.41 -0.56 -5.89
C PRO A 140 -14.55 -1.80 -6.77
N LYS A 141 -13.57 -2.70 -6.71
CA LYS A 141 -13.52 -3.93 -7.52
C LYS A 141 -13.94 -5.10 -6.63
N ARG A 142 -14.78 -6.00 -7.12
CA ARG A 142 -15.20 -7.21 -6.39
C ARG A 142 -14.46 -8.42 -6.91
N VAL A 143 -13.55 -8.96 -6.13
CA VAL A 143 -12.74 -10.14 -6.49
C VAL A 143 -13.46 -11.39 -6.01
N ALA A 144 -13.79 -12.30 -6.93
CA ALA A 144 -14.40 -13.58 -6.61
C ALA A 144 -13.31 -14.64 -6.37
N LEU A 145 -13.31 -15.23 -5.16
CA LEU A 145 -12.38 -16.26 -4.73
C LEU A 145 -13.11 -17.58 -4.57
N SER A 146 -12.70 -18.58 -5.33
CA SER A 146 -13.22 -19.94 -5.18
C SER A 146 -12.72 -20.58 -3.89
N ARG A 147 -13.48 -21.59 -3.43
CA ARG A 147 -13.02 -22.48 -2.35
C ARG A 147 -11.65 -23.07 -2.68
N ALA A 148 -11.49 -23.56 -3.90
CA ALA A 148 -10.25 -24.19 -4.35
C ALA A 148 -9.06 -23.22 -4.27
N ALA A 149 -9.23 -21.94 -4.65
CA ALA A 149 -8.16 -20.97 -4.57
C ALA A 149 -7.73 -20.65 -3.14
N LEU A 150 -8.71 -20.46 -2.25
CA LEU A 150 -8.47 -20.20 -0.83
C LEU A 150 -7.78 -21.39 -0.16
N THR A 151 -8.27 -22.61 -0.37
CA THR A 151 -7.69 -23.82 0.23
C THR A 151 -6.33 -24.16 -0.36
N SER A 152 -6.12 -23.97 -1.66
CA SER A 152 -4.81 -24.18 -2.30
C SER A 152 -3.76 -23.23 -1.74
N SER A 153 -4.11 -21.97 -1.53
CA SER A 153 -3.21 -21.01 -0.88
C SER A 153 -2.91 -21.39 0.57
N ALA A 154 -3.91 -21.87 1.33
CA ALA A 154 -3.70 -22.32 2.70
C ALA A 154 -2.77 -23.55 2.80
N LEU A 155 -2.98 -24.55 1.95
CA LEU A 155 -2.14 -25.76 1.87
C LEU A 155 -0.71 -25.40 1.45
N ALA A 156 -0.55 -24.58 0.41
CA ALA A 156 0.77 -24.16 -0.06
C ALA A 156 1.53 -23.32 0.99
N THR A 157 0.83 -22.56 1.84
CA THR A 157 1.44 -21.92 3.01
C THR A 157 1.93 -22.97 4.00
N ALA A 158 1.11 -23.96 4.37
CA ALA A 158 1.47 -25.00 5.32
C ALA A 158 2.67 -25.84 4.84
N ASP A 159 2.73 -26.16 3.55
CA ASP A 159 3.89 -26.85 2.94
C ASP A 159 5.19 -26.03 3.06
N ARG A 160 5.09 -24.69 3.07
CA ARG A 160 6.24 -23.79 3.14
C ARG A 160 6.73 -23.52 4.55
N ILE A 161 5.82 -23.29 5.51
CA ILE A 161 6.18 -22.82 6.86
C ILE A 161 5.79 -23.81 7.98
N GLY A 162 5.16 -24.93 7.64
CA GLY A 162 4.62 -25.92 8.57
C GLY A 162 3.16 -25.68 8.94
N GLU A 163 2.57 -26.69 9.59
CA GLU A 163 1.21 -26.63 10.15
C GLU A 163 1.21 -26.12 11.59
N GLY A 164 0.14 -25.43 12.00
CA GLY A 164 -0.03 -25.01 13.39
C GLY A 164 -1.24 -24.13 13.64
N ALA A 165 -1.22 -23.44 14.79
CA ALA A 165 -2.29 -22.53 15.21
C ALA A 165 -2.05 -21.12 14.68
N TRP A 166 -3.13 -20.40 14.35
CA TRP A 166 -3.07 -19.09 13.73
C TRP A 166 -3.71 -18.01 14.63
N LEU A 167 -3.05 -16.86 14.77
CA LEU A 167 -3.60 -15.66 15.38
C LEU A 167 -4.10 -14.69 14.31
N LEU A 168 -5.36 -14.28 14.38
CA LEU A 168 -5.90 -13.16 13.62
C LEU A 168 -5.60 -11.84 14.35
N ALA A 169 -4.62 -11.10 13.82
CA ALA A 169 -4.26 -9.75 14.24
C ALA A 169 -4.59 -8.68 13.17
N LEU A 170 -5.21 -9.08 12.06
CA LEU A 170 -5.61 -8.23 10.93
C LEU A 170 -7.14 -8.15 10.83
N PRO A 171 -7.70 -7.10 10.21
CA PRO A 171 -9.14 -7.06 9.96
C PRO A 171 -9.57 -8.24 9.06
N ALA A 172 -10.64 -8.93 9.45
CA ALA A 172 -11.16 -10.10 8.74
C ALA A 172 -11.87 -9.75 7.41
N SER A 173 -11.99 -8.46 7.08
CA SER A 173 -12.56 -7.94 5.84
C SER A 173 -11.54 -7.82 4.70
N TYR A 174 -10.24 -8.00 4.97
CA TYR A 174 -9.19 -8.01 3.95
C TYR A 174 -8.68 -9.43 3.70
N VAL A 175 -8.17 -9.69 2.49
CA VAL A 175 -7.69 -11.03 2.09
C VAL A 175 -6.65 -11.61 3.05
N ALA A 176 -5.79 -10.77 3.63
CA ALA A 176 -4.78 -11.20 4.58
C ALA A 176 -5.40 -11.74 5.89
N GLY A 177 -6.43 -11.07 6.41
CA GLY A 177 -7.19 -11.56 7.57
C GLY A 177 -8.05 -12.77 7.24
N VAL A 178 -8.73 -12.76 6.09
CA VAL A 178 -9.49 -13.92 5.59
C VAL A 178 -8.60 -15.15 5.52
N GLN A 179 -7.39 -15.05 4.99
CA GLN A 179 -6.49 -16.20 4.88
C GLN A 179 -5.97 -16.72 6.20
N VAL A 180 -5.84 -15.89 7.24
CA VAL A 180 -5.54 -16.39 8.59
C VAL A 180 -6.66 -17.33 9.06
N LEU A 181 -7.92 -16.94 8.87
CA LEU A 181 -9.08 -17.74 9.23
C LEU A 181 -9.18 -19.01 8.37
N VAL A 182 -8.98 -18.90 7.05
CA VAL A 182 -9.00 -20.06 6.13
C VAL A 182 -7.91 -21.06 6.49
N ARG A 183 -6.67 -20.62 6.77
CA ARG A 183 -5.58 -21.52 7.17
C ARG A 183 -5.88 -22.26 8.48
N ALA A 184 -6.47 -21.57 9.46
CA ALA A 184 -6.93 -22.22 10.69
C ALA A 184 -7.99 -23.29 10.40
N LEU A 185 -9.00 -22.96 9.58
CA LEU A 185 -10.08 -23.88 9.19
C LEU A 185 -9.57 -25.09 8.42
N VAL A 186 -8.71 -24.89 7.41
CA VAL A 186 -8.09 -25.98 6.63
C VAL A 186 -7.21 -26.86 7.52
N GLY A 187 -6.50 -26.26 8.48
CA GLY A 187 -5.77 -26.99 9.51
C GLY A 187 -6.65 -27.63 10.59
N GLY A 188 -7.99 -27.54 10.51
CA GLY A 188 -8.90 -28.14 11.48
C GLY A 188 -8.77 -27.55 12.90
N ARG A 189 -8.42 -26.27 13.02
CA ARG A 189 -8.19 -25.58 14.30
C ARG A 189 -9.01 -24.28 14.39
N GLU A 190 -9.37 -23.91 15.60
CA GLU A 190 -9.92 -22.57 15.86
C GLU A 190 -8.77 -21.55 15.90
N PRO A 191 -8.88 -20.40 15.20
CA PRO A 191 -7.89 -19.34 15.29
C PRO A 191 -7.99 -18.61 16.64
N GLY A 192 -6.85 -18.17 17.15
CA GLY A 192 -6.85 -17.08 18.13
C GLY A 192 -7.35 -15.81 17.44
N ILE A 193 -8.23 -15.04 18.09
CA ILE A 193 -8.73 -13.76 17.57
C ILE A 193 -8.32 -12.68 18.55
N LEU A 194 -7.57 -11.68 18.08
CA LEU A 194 -7.27 -10.50 18.87
C LEU A 194 -8.57 -9.77 19.23
N SER A 195 -8.74 -9.46 20.51
CA SER A 195 -9.92 -8.73 21.01
C SER A 195 -9.74 -7.23 20.86
N GLY A 196 -10.73 -6.55 20.25
CA GLY A 196 -10.74 -5.10 20.11
C GLY A 196 -9.78 -4.58 19.03
N SER A 197 -9.29 -3.35 19.21
CA SER A 197 -8.34 -2.73 18.30
C SER A 197 -6.94 -3.33 18.46
N PHE A 198 -6.15 -3.24 17.39
CA PHE A 198 -4.76 -3.67 17.45
C PHE A 198 -3.95 -2.71 18.34
N THR A 199 -3.43 -3.23 19.44
CA THR A 199 -2.44 -2.56 20.30
C THR A 199 -1.32 -3.54 20.65
N PRO A 200 -0.12 -3.07 21.01
CA PRO A 200 0.95 -3.97 21.42
C PRO A 200 0.58 -4.87 22.60
N GLN A 201 -0.14 -4.33 23.59
CA GLN A 201 -0.59 -5.08 24.76
C GLN A 201 -1.64 -6.14 24.38
N ALA A 202 -2.61 -5.79 23.53
CA ALA A 202 -3.61 -6.75 23.07
C ALA A 202 -2.98 -7.87 22.25
N PHE A 203 -1.99 -7.56 21.40
CA PHE A 203 -1.23 -8.56 20.65
C PHE A 203 -0.44 -9.48 21.59
N ALA A 204 0.28 -8.92 22.56
CA ALA A 204 1.06 -9.70 23.52
C ALA A 204 0.16 -10.64 24.35
N ALA A 205 -0.97 -10.15 24.84
CA ALA A 205 -1.95 -10.95 25.58
C ALA A 205 -2.55 -12.07 24.71
N ALA A 206 -2.90 -11.78 23.46
CA ALA A 206 -3.43 -12.79 22.54
C ALA A 206 -2.38 -13.85 22.18
N ALA A 207 -1.13 -13.45 21.94
CA ALA A 207 -0.02 -14.36 21.67
C ALA A 207 0.26 -15.28 22.87
N ALA A 208 0.27 -14.74 24.09
CA ALA A 208 0.43 -15.52 25.32
C ALA A 208 -0.71 -16.55 25.51
N GLY A 209 -1.93 -16.20 25.12
CA GLY A 209 -3.09 -17.08 25.16
C GLY A 209 -3.08 -18.24 24.15
N MET A 210 -2.21 -18.21 23.13
CA MET A 210 -2.14 -19.26 22.12
C MET A 210 -1.27 -20.46 22.49
N VAL A 211 -0.60 -20.42 23.65
CA VAL A 211 0.30 -21.49 24.09
C VAL A 211 -0.52 -22.77 24.28
N SER A 212 -0.28 -23.74 23.41
CA SER A 212 -0.93 -25.05 23.42
C SER A 212 0.07 -26.15 23.08
N SER A 213 -0.25 -27.38 23.50
CA SER A 213 0.56 -28.56 23.20
C SER A 213 -0.31 -29.71 22.70
N ARG A 214 0.25 -30.56 21.84
CA ARG A 214 -0.39 -31.78 21.35
C ARG A 214 0.64 -32.91 21.39
N GLY A 215 0.31 -34.02 22.05
CA GLY A 215 1.26 -35.13 22.20
C GLY A 215 2.55 -34.75 22.96
N GLY A 216 2.46 -33.81 23.90
CA GLY A 216 3.61 -33.32 24.68
C GLY A 216 4.52 -32.33 23.95
N GLN A 217 4.29 -32.05 22.66
CA GLN A 217 5.03 -31.06 21.89
C GLN A 217 4.28 -29.74 21.82
N ARG A 218 5.01 -28.62 21.91
CA ARG A 218 4.44 -27.28 21.70
C ARG A 218 3.90 -27.19 20.27
N MET A 219 2.69 -26.69 20.11
CA MET A 219 2.11 -26.41 18.81
C MET A 219 2.81 -25.18 18.19
N PRO A 220 3.31 -25.26 16.94
CA PRO A 220 3.76 -24.08 16.22
C PRO A 220 2.63 -23.05 16.09
N THR A 221 2.97 -21.78 16.23
CA THR A 221 2.03 -20.67 16.14
C THR A 221 2.44 -19.71 15.04
N TYR A 222 1.46 -19.21 14.30
CA TYR A 222 1.65 -18.32 13.16
C TYR A 222 0.75 -17.10 13.27
N THR A 223 1.17 -15.99 12.66
CA THR A 223 0.33 -14.79 12.51
C THR A 223 0.67 -14.08 11.22
N SER A 224 -0.16 -13.13 10.83
CA SER A 224 0.09 -12.21 9.71
C SER A 224 -0.02 -10.77 10.19
N LEU A 225 0.92 -9.93 9.77
CA LEU A 225 0.98 -8.51 10.11
C LEU A 225 1.27 -7.69 8.85
N VAL A 226 0.97 -6.39 8.92
CA VAL A 226 1.50 -5.39 7.97
C VAL A 226 2.74 -4.70 8.56
N PRO A 227 3.62 -4.09 7.74
CA PRO A 227 4.82 -3.40 8.24
C PRO A 227 4.53 -2.37 9.35
N ALA A 228 3.45 -1.59 9.22
CA ALA A 228 3.06 -0.61 10.24
C ALA A 228 2.77 -1.26 11.61
N GLN A 229 2.05 -2.39 11.63
CA GLN A 229 1.79 -3.13 12.87
C GLN A 229 3.08 -3.68 13.47
N LEU A 230 3.98 -4.22 12.64
CA LEU A 230 5.29 -4.70 13.10
C LEU A 230 6.11 -3.57 13.72
N GLN A 231 6.12 -2.40 13.10
CA GLN A 231 6.77 -1.21 13.64
C GLN A 231 6.19 -0.83 15.01
N THR A 232 4.85 -0.72 15.13
CA THR A 232 4.19 -0.42 16.40
C THR A 232 4.53 -1.43 17.51
N LEU A 233 4.69 -2.71 17.18
CA LEU A 233 5.11 -3.73 18.16
C LEU A 233 6.56 -3.54 18.59
N LEU A 234 7.47 -3.14 17.69
CA LEU A 234 8.88 -2.95 17.99
C LEU A 234 9.18 -1.63 18.72
N GLU A 235 8.26 -0.67 18.66
CA GLU A 235 8.28 0.56 19.45
C GLU A 235 7.76 0.35 20.88
N GLY A 236 7.06 -0.77 21.13
CA GLY A 236 6.59 -1.13 22.46
C GLY A 236 7.73 -1.51 23.41
N GLU A 237 7.75 -0.91 24.60
CA GLU A 237 8.81 -1.10 25.60
C GLU A 237 8.60 -2.32 26.51
N GLU A 238 7.36 -2.81 26.64
CA GLU A 238 7.04 -3.92 27.54
C GLU A 238 7.67 -5.24 27.07
N ALA A 239 8.35 -5.94 27.99
CA ALA A 239 9.00 -7.23 27.71
C ALA A 239 8.04 -8.31 27.17
N GLY A 240 6.76 -8.24 27.56
CA GLY A 240 5.71 -9.13 27.05
C GLY A 240 5.49 -9.03 25.54
N ILE A 241 5.71 -7.86 24.94
CA ILE A 241 5.53 -7.64 23.50
C ILE A 241 6.62 -8.37 22.70
N ARG A 242 7.89 -8.24 23.12
CA ARG A 242 9.02 -8.95 22.51
C ARG A 242 8.87 -10.47 22.67
N THR A 243 8.43 -10.91 23.85
CA THR A 243 8.13 -12.33 24.10
C THR A 243 7.02 -12.84 23.18
N GLY A 244 5.96 -12.05 22.99
CA GLY A 244 4.87 -12.34 22.06
C GLY A 244 5.37 -12.49 20.62
N LEU A 245 6.18 -11.55 20.12
CA LEU A 245 6.79 -11.62 18.79
C LEU A 245 7.66 -12.87 18.60
N ALA A 246 8.56 -13.15 19.54
CA ALA A 246 9.47 -14.29 19.47
C ALA A 246 8.77 -15.66 19.61
N SER A 247 7.52 -15.68 20.11
CA SER A 247 6.74 -16.91 20.31
C SER A 247 6.26 -17.56 19.01
N PHE A 248 6.15 -16.81 17.91
CA PHE A 248 5.64 -17.31 16.63
C PHE A 248 6.73 -18.04 15.83
N GLU A 249 6.39 -19.23 15.30
CA GLU A 249 7.28 -20.00 14.42
C GLU A 249 7.52 -19.26 13.10
N ALA A 250 6.51 -18.56 12.60
CA ALA A 250 6.68 -17.55 11.55
C ALA A 250 5.64 -16.43 11.67
N ILE A 251 6.07 -15.21 11.37
CA ILE A 251 5.23 -14.03 11.21
C ILE A 251 5.26 -13.65 9.74
N LEU A 252 4.13 -13.83 9.06
CA LEU A 252 3.98 -13.41 7.68
C LEU A 252 3.82 -11.89 7.62
N VAL A 253 4.67 -11.19 6.89
CA VAL A 253 4.57 -9.74 6.70
C VAL A 253 4.37 -9.42 5.24
N GLY A 254 3.31 -8.69 4.90
CA GLY A 254 2.97 -8.41 3.52
C GLY A 254 1.96 -7.28 3.34
N GLY A 255 1.44 -7.15 2.11
CA GLY A 255 0.51 -6.09 1.72
C GLY A 255 1.17 -4.75 1.38
N GLN A 256 2.43 -4.57 1.77
CA GLN A 256 3.33 -3.46 1.45
C GLN A 256 4.78 -3.96 1.42
N SER A 257 5.70 -3.17 0.87
CA SER A 257 7.14 -3.42 1.00
C SER A 257 7.55 -3.34 2.47
N LEU A 258 8.40 -4.28 2.91
CA LEU A 258 8.97 -4.30 4.25
C LEU A 258 10.35 -3.64 4.20
N PRO A 259 10.57 -2.47 4.84
CA PRO A 259 11.89 -1.84 4.90
C PRO A 259 12.92 -2.75 5.56
N LEU A 260 14.15 -2.78 5.03
CA LEU A 260 15.23 -3.63 5.53
C LEU A 260 15.54 -3.37 7.01
N ALA A 261 15.66 -2.10 7.40
CA ALA A 261 15.89 -1.71 8.79
C ALA A 261 14.81 -2.22 9.74
N LEU A 262 13.54 -2.25 9.30
CA LEU A 262 12.44 -2.78 10.09
C LEU A 262 12.54 -4.31 10.23
N ALA A 263 12.92 -5.02 9.16
CA ALA A 263 13.14 -6.46 9.19
C ALA A 263 14.31 -6.85 10.12
N GLU A 264 15.41 -6.10 10.08
CA GLU A 264 16.58 -6.32 10.94
C GLU A 264 16.25 -6.09 12.42
N ARG A 265 15.52 -5.01 12.74
CA ARG A 265 15.02 -4.76 14.10
C ARG A 265 14.10 -5.86 14.60
N ALA A 266 13.23 -6.39 13.73
CA ALA A 266 12.36 -7.51 14.06
C ALA A 266 13.15 -8.78 14.36
N ALA A 267 14.14 -9.11 13.53
CA ALA A 267 15.03 -10.25 13.73
C ALA A 267 15.83 -10.12 15.05
N ALA A 268 16.36 -8.92 15.34
CA ALA A 268 17.04 -8.64 16.60
C ALA A 268 16.12 -8.77 17.84
N ALA A 269 14.81 -8.59 17.67
CA ALA A 269 13.81 -8.85 18.70
C ALA A 269 13.38 -10.33 18.80
N GLY A 270 13.99 -11.23 18.01
CA GLY A 270 13.68 -12.66 18.01
C GLY A 270 12.49 -13.04 17.12
N ALA A 271 11.94 -12.12 16.34
CA ALA A 271 10.83 -12.41 15.44
C ALA A 271 11.31 -13.18 14.20
N ARG A 272 10.59 -14.24 13.84
CA ARG A 272 10.85 -15.04 12.62
C ARG A 272 10.00 -14.51 11.47
N ILE A 273 10.51 -13.50 10.76
CA ILE A 273 9.78 -12.83 9.68
C ILE A 273 9.86 -13.62 8.38
N VAL A 274 8.72 -13.80 7.71
CA VAL A 274 8.62 -14.30 6.33
C VAL A 274 7.96 -13.21 5.49
N ARG A 275 8.69 -12.68 4.51
CA ARG A 275 8.14 -11.63 3.62
C ARG A 275 7.19 -12.27 2.62
N THR A 276 6.02 -11.70 2.44
CA THR A 276 4.99 -12.24 1.53
C THR A 276 4.60 -11.22 0.47
N TYR A 277 4.50 -11.69 -0.77
CA TYR A 277 4.00 -10.94 -1.91
C TYR A 277 2.78 -11.65 -2.53
N GLY A 278 1.80 -10.85 -2.92
CA GLY A 278 0.52 -11.27 -3.46
C GLY A 278 -0.55 -10.19 -3.24
N SER A 279 -1.74 -10.42 -3.78
CA SER A 279 -2.89 -9.52 -3.69
C SER A 279 -4.17 -10.29 -3.37
N THR A 280 -5.31 -9.60 -3.39
CA THR A 280 -6.62 -10.26 -3.29
C THR A 280 -6.81 -11.26 -4.44
N GLU A 281 -6.40 -10.90 -5.65
CA GLU A 281 -6.45 -11.72 -6.87
C GLU A 281 -5.63 -13.01 -6.82
N THR A 282 -4.73 -13.15 -5.84
CA THR A 282 -3.92 -14.37 -5.63
C THR A 282 -4.30 -15.11 -4.35
N SER A 283 -5.48 -14.81 -3.78
CA SER A 283 -5.92 -15.33 -2.49
C SER A 283 -4.94 -15.01 -1.35
N GLY A 284 -4.30 -13.83 -1.38
CA GLY A 284 -3.27 -13.41 -0.43
C GLY A 284 -1.86 -13.74 -0.92
N GLY A 285 -0.89 -13.81 0.01
CA GLY A 285 0.51 -14.04 -0.32
C GLY A 285 0.75 -15.40 -1.00
N CYS A 286 1.41 -15.38 -2.15
CA CYS A 286 1.73 -16.56 -2.97
C CYS A 286 3.22 -16.64 -3.38
N VAL A 287 4.02 -15.63 -3.03
CA VAL A 287 5.49 -15.60 -3.18
C VAL A 287 6.10 -15.23 -1.84
N TYR A 288 6.90 -16.12 -1.24
CA TYR A 288 7.46 -15.95 0.11
C TYR A 288 8.98 -15.80 0.00
N ASP A 289 9.52 -14.72 0.57
CA ASP A 289 10.92 -14.33 0.47
C ASP A 289 11.44 -14.34 -0.98
N GLY A 290 10.60 -13.85 -1.88
CA GLY A 290 10.86 -13.81 -3.33
C GLY A 290 10.69 -15.14 -4.06
N ARG A 291 10.41 -16.26 -3.36
CA ARG A 291 10.22 -17.57 -3.99
C ARG A 291 8.74 -17.97 -4.06
N PRO A 292 8.21 -18.34 -5.24
CA PRO A 292 6.81 -18.75 -5.39
C PRO A 292 6.49 -19.97 -4.50
N LEU A 293 5.27 -20.05 -3.99
CA LEU A 293 4.76 -21.22 -3.28
C LEU A 293 4.57 -22.41 -4.24
N GLY A 294 4.36 -23.61 -3.69
CA GLY A 294 4.08 -24.81 -4.49
C GLY A 294 2.89 -24.59 -5.43
N GLY A 295 3.05 -24.95 -6.71
CA GLY A 295 2.03 -24.77 -7.74
C GLY A 295 1.84 -23.34 -8.27
N VAL A 296 2.57 -22.35 -7.74
CA VAL A 296 2.55 -20.97 -8.23
C VAL A 296 3.59 -20.80 -9.33
N GLY A 297 3.14 -20.43 -10.52
CA GLY A 297 4.02 -20.01 -11.60
C GLY A 297 4.37 -18.53 -11.46
N LEU A 298 5.60 -18.17 -11.80
CA LEU A 298 6.13 -16.82 -11.73
C LEU A 298 6.87 -16.51 -13.01
N ARG A 299 6.55 -15.38 -13.66
CA ARG A 299 7.31 -14.84 -14.78
C ARG A 299 7.35 -13.32 -14.74
N VAL A 300 8.28 -12.75 -15.50
CA VAL A 300 8.34 -11.31 -15.78
C VAL A 300 8.22 -11.13 -17.30
N VAL A 301 7.20 -10.40 -17.75
CA VAL A 301 6.95 -10.12 -19.17
C VAL A 301 6.89 -8.60 -19.35
N ASP A 302 7.75 -8.06 -20.20
CA ASP A 302 7.87 -6.61 -20.43
C ASP A 302 8.02 -5.80 -19.12
N GLY A 303 8.80 -6.35 -18.18
CA GLY A 303 9.01 -5.79 -16.84
C GLY A 303 7.86 -5.97 -15.86
N GLU A 304 6.73 -6.55 -16.27
CA GLU A 304 5.58 -6.85 -15.41
C GLU A 304 5.69 -8.21 -14.76
N VAL A 305 5.49 -8.27 -13.45
CA VAL A 305 5.35 -9.54 -12.73
C VAL A 305 4.00 -10.16 -13.08
N GLN A 306 4.03 -11.43 -13.49
CA GLN A 306 2.83 -12.22 -13.73
C GLN A 306 2.86 -13.50 -12.93
N LEU A 307 1.72 -13.86 -12.36
CA LEU A 307 1.56 -14.99 -11.46
C LEU A 307 0.53 -15.98 -12.01
N SER A 308 0.78 -17.27 -11.90
CA SER A 308 -0.19 -18.32 -12.26
C SER A 308 -0.30 -19.35 -11.15
N GLY A 309 -1.29 -20.22 -11.24
CA GLY A 309 -1.46 -21.34 -10.32
C GLY A 309 -2.83 -21.38 -9.66
N PRO A 310 -3.04 -22.35 -8.76
CA PRO A 310 -4.34 -22.64 -8.19
C PRO A 310 -4.82 -21.58 -7.21
N THR A 311 -3.96 -20.65 -6.77
CA THR A 311 -4.31 -19.59 -5.82
C THR A 311 -5.02 -18.40 -6.46
N LEU A 312 -5.09 -18.34 -7.79
CA LEU A 312 -5.71 -17.23 -8.50
C LEU A 312 -7.22 -17.14 -8.25
N ALA A 313 -7.70 -15.90 -8.14
CA ALA A 313 -9.12 -15.57 -8.14
C ALA A 313 -9.78 -15.96 -9.46
N ASP A 314 -11.08 -16.25 -9.40
CA ASP A 314 -11.88 -16.59 -10.58
C ASP A 314 -12.03 -15.37 -11.51
N GLY A 315 -12.02 -14.16 -10.95
CA GLY A 315 -12.08 -12.90 -11.69
C GLY A 315 -12.74 -11.77 -10.91
N TYR A 316 -13.17 -10.75 -11.64
CA TYR A 316 -13.95 -9.63 -11.13
C TYR A 316 -15.45 -9.85 -11.36
N LEU A 317 -16.24 -9.76 -10.30
CA LEU A 317 -17.68 -9.97 -10.35
C LEU A 317 -18.36 -8.84 -11.13
N GLY A 318 -19.10 -9.19 -12.19
CA GLY A 318 -19.80 -8.24 -13.04
C GLY A 318 -18.89 -7.49 -14.03
N ASP A 319 -17.64 -7.91 -14.19
CA ASP A 319 -16.66 -7.25 -15.07
C ASP A 319 -15.81 -8.29 -15.84
N PRO A 320 -16.42 -9.01 -16.80
CA PRO A 320 -15.75 -10.07 -17.56
C PRO A 320 -14.64 -9.53 -18.48
N GLU A 321 -14.84 -8.36 -19.11
CA GLU A 321 -13.85 -7.76 -20.00
C GLU A 321 -12.53 -7.49 -19.27
N ARG A 322 -12.63 -6.90 -18.07
CA ARG A 322 -11.44 -6.65 -17.25
C ARG A 322 -10.88 -7.92 -16.63
N THR A 323 -11.72 -8.92 -16.37
CA THR A 323 -11.24 -10.24 -15.96
C THR A 323 -10.35 -10.84 -17.04
N ASP A 324 -10.76 -10.78 -18.30
CA ASP A 324 -10.00 -11.34 -19.41
C ASP A 324 -8.70 -10.56 -19.69
N ASP A 325 -8.71 -9.23 -19.55
CA ASP A 325 -7.49 -8.40 -19.71
C ASP A 325 -6.47 -8.63 -18.58
N ILE A 326 -6.93 -8.79 -17.35
CA ILE A 326 -6.07 -8.94 -16.17
C ILE A 326 -5.65 -10.39 -15.95
N PHE A 327 -6.45 -11.36 -16.40
CA PHE A 327 -6.14 -12.78 -16.29
C PHE A 327 -6.06 -13.51 -17.64
N PRO A 328 -5.17 -13.08 -18.56
CA PRO A 328 -5.04 -13.71 -19.86
C PRO A 328 -4.59 -15.17 -19.76
N ARG A 329 -4.91 -15.93 -20.80
CA ARG A 329 -4.34 -17.27 -21.03
C ARG A 329 -3.20 -17.17 -22.03
N ASP A 330 -2.12 -17.88 -21.78
CA ASP A 330 -1.06 -18.04 -22.77
C ASP A 330 -1.40 -19.14 -23.79
N VAL A 331 -0.46 -19.39 -24.71
CA VAL A 331 -0.60 -20.38 -25.80
C VAL A 331 -0.83 -21.80 -25.30
N ASP A 332 -0.37 -22.12 -24.08
CA ASP A 332 -0.54 -23.43 -23.44
C ASP A 332 -1.84 -23.50 -22.63
N GLY A 333 -2.64 -22.44 -22.65
CA GLY A 333 -3.89 -22.32 -21.89
C GLY A 333 -3.69 -21.96 -20.42
N THR A 334 -2.45 -21.71 -19.97
CA THR A 334 -2.15 -21.33 -18.59
C THR A 334 -2.67 -19.94 -18.32
N ARG A 335 -3.48 -19.79 -17.27
CA ARG A 335 -4.03 -18.51 -16.86
C ARG A 335 -3.02 -17.76 -15.99
N TRP A 336 -2.68 -16.54 -16.41
CA TRP A 336 -1.73 -15.66 -15.74
C TRP A 336 -2.43 -14.41 -15.24
N TYR A 337 -2.18 -14.02 -14.00
CA TYR A 337 -2.57 -12.76 -13.42
C TYR A 337 -1.50 -11.70 -13.69
N ARG A 338 -1.91 -10.61 -14.34
CA ARG A 338 -1.11 -9.39 -14.55
C ARG A 338 -1.22 -8.51 -13.31
N THR A 339 -0.15 -8.43 -12.52
CA THR A 339 -0.20 -7.78 -11.20
C THR A 339 -0.19 -6.25 -11.30
N GLY A 340 0.26 -5.70 -12.44
CA GLY A 340 0.60 -4.28 -12.59
C GLY A 340 1.85 -3.86 -11.81
N ASP A 341 2.54 -4.81 -11.16
CA ASP A 341 3.79 -4.56 -10.44
C ASP A 341 4.98 -4.78 -11.36
N ALA A 342 5.94 -3.87 -11.29
CA ALA A 342 7.24 -4.01 -11.93
C ALA A 342 8.16 -4.87 -11.05
N GLY A 343 8.95 -5.73 -11.67
CA GLY A 343 9.88 -6.57 -10.94
C GLY A 343 10.85 -7.32 -11.83
N GLU A 344 11.80 -7.99 -11.18
CA GLU A 344 12.82 -8.81 -11.82
C GLU A 344 12.98 -10.12 -11.05
N VAL A 345 13.45 -11.16 -11.74
CA VAL A 345 13.76 -12.45 -11.12
C VAL A 345 15.24 -12.75 -11.38
N SER A 346 16.00 -12.92 -10.30
CA SER A 346 17.38 -13.41 -10.33
C SER A 346 17.47 -14.65 -9.45
N ASP A 347 18.08 -15.73 -9.95
CA ASP A 347 18.28 -16.98 -9.19
C ASP A 347 16.99 -17.57 -8.58
N GLY A 348 15.87 -17.37 -9.28
CA GLY A 348 14.53 -17.79 -8.83
C GLY A 348 13.96 -16.98 -7.68
N VAL A 349 14.56 -15.83 -7.35
CA VAL A 349 14.11 -14.88 -6.35
C VAL A 349 13.54 -13.64 -7.04
N LEU A 350 12.25 -13.39 -6.78
CA LEU A 350 11.53 -12.20 -7.22
C LEU A 350 11.92 -10.98 -6.38
N ARG A 351 12.24 -9.88 -7.06
CA ARG A 351 12.33 -8.55 -6.48
C ARG A 351 11.31 -7.63 -7.14
N ILE A 352 10.38 -7.10 -6.34
CA ILE A 352 9.45 -6.06 -6.79
C ILE A 352 10.21 -4.73 -6.80
N THR A 353 10.17 -4.04 -7.94
CA THR A 353 10.83 -2.75 -8.13
C THR A 353 9.86 -1.58 -8.08
N GLY A 354 8.55 -1.84 -8.14
CA GLY A 354 7.52 -0.81 -8.01
C GLY A 354 6.22 -1.19 -8.69
N ARG A 355 5.41 -0.18 -8.98
CA ARG A 355 4.24 -0.26 -9.84
C ARG A 355 4.55 0.20 -11.25
N ARG A 356 4.00 -0.47 -12.27
CA ARG A 356 4.13 -0.04 -13.67
C ARG A 356 3.41 1.28 -13.94
N ASP A 357 2.31 1.52 -13.23
CA ASP A 357 1.49 2.74 -13.35
C ASP A 357 2.02 3.91 -12.52
N ASN A 358 3.05 3.70 -11.68
CA ASN A 358 3.66 4.73 -10.82
C ASN A 358 5.04 5.17 -11.34
N VAL A 359 5.07 5.56 -12.61
CA VAL A 359 6.27 6.00 -13.34
C VAL A 359 6.07 7.44 -13.82
N ILE A 360 7.06 8.29 -13.63
CA ILE A 360 7.13 9.62 -14.26
C ILE A 360 8.11 9.60 -15.44
N VAL A 361 7.91 10.48 -16.40
CA VAL A 361 8.90 10.76 -17.44
C VAL A 361 9.68 12.00 -17.05
N SER A 362 10.88 11.81 -16.50
CA SER A 362 11.78 12.89 -16.10
C SER A 362 12.96 12.94 -17.07
N GLY A 363 13.10 14.06 -17.79
CA GLY A 363 14.19 14.26 -18.75
C GLY A 363 14.22 13.25 -19.88
N GLY A 364 13.05 12.76 -20.30
CA GLY A 364 12.92 11.75 -21.35
C GLY A 364 13.19 10.30 -20.90
N ILE A 365 13.36 10.06 -19.60
CA ILE A 365 13.59 8.73 -19.02
C ILE A 365 12.43 8.37 -18.10
N ASN A 366 11.98 7.12 -18.16
CA ASN A 366 10.99 6.55 -17.25
C ASN A 366 11.63 6.32 -15.87
N VAL A 367 11.19 7.07 -14.88
CA VAL A 367 11.61 6.95 -13.47
C VAL A 367 10.49 6.34 -12.66
N SER A 368 10.73 5.18 -12.06
CA SER A 368 9.79 4.56 -11.11
C SER A 368 9.82 5.30 -9.79
N LEU A 369 8.68 5.89 -9.38
CA LEU A 369 8.58 6.59 -8.10
C LEU A 369 8.72 5.65 -6.91
N ASP A 370 8.33 4.38 -7.06
CA ASP A 370 8.50 3.40 -6.00
C ASP A 370 9.96 2.99 -5.82
N ARG A 371 10.79 3.00 -6.88
CA ARG A 371 12.25 2.82 -6.73
C ARG A 371 12.88 4.00 -5.99
N VAL A 372 12.49 5.23 -6.35
CA VAL A 372 12.93 6.44 -5.63
C VAL A 372 12.51 6.33 -4.15
N GLU A 373 11.26 5.95 -3.88
CA GLU A 373 10.74 5.77 -2.52
C GLU A 373 11.50 4.69 -1.75
N HIS A 374 11.87 3.59 -2.40
CA HIS A 374 12.64 2.51 -1.78
C HIS A 374 14.03 2.98 -1.32
N ILE A 375 14.74 3.70 -2.19
CA ILE A 375 16.07 4.26 -1.87
C ILE A 375 15.96 5.25 -0.72
N VAL A 376 14.99 6.17 -0.81
CA VAL A 376 14.76 7.21 0.19
C VAL A 376 14.44 6.59 1.57
N ARG A 377 13.64 5.53 1.62
CA ARG A 377 13.32 4.83 2.89
C ARG A 377 14.50 4.07 3.50
N GLY A 378 15.61 3.93 2.78
CA GLY A 378 16.88 3.41 3.32
C GLY A 378 17.68 4.44 4.10
N ILE A 379 17.32 5.73 4.02
CA ILE A 379 18.00 6.82 4.71
C ILE A 379 17.40 6.99 6.11
N ALA A 380 18.25 7.13 7.13
CA ALA A 380 17.83 7.29 8.52
C ALA A 380 16.91 8.52 8.69
N GLY A 381 15.75 8.31 9.31
CA GLY A 381 14.72 9.34 9.49
C GLY A 381 13.75 9.51 8.33
N LEU A 382 13.88 8.71 7.27
CA LEU A 382 13.01 8.72 6.09
C LEU A 382 12.24 7.40 5.90
N GLU A 383 12.17 6.55 6.93
CA GLU A 383 11.59 5.21 6.85
C GLU A 383 10.11 5.23 6.42
N ARG A 384 9.41 6.33 6.70
CA ARG A 384 8.00 6.57 6.37
C ARG A 384 7.80 7.52 5.18
N ALA A 385 8.86 7.84 4.45
CA ALA A 385 8.78 8.71 3.29
C ALA A 385 7.81 8.19 2.23
N VAL A 386 7.13 9.10 1.53
CA VAL A 386 6.28 8.81 0.38
C VAL A 386 6.73 9.69 -0.79
N VAL A 387 6.87 9.10 -1.97
CA VAL A 387 7.31 9.83 -3.16
C VAL A 387 6.14 10.06 -4.09
N VAL A 388 5.94 11.32 -4.47
CA VAL A 388 4.81 11.76 -5.30
C VAL A 388 5.29 12.50 -6.55
N PRO A 389 4.58 12.36 -7.67
CA PRO A 389 4.91 13.08 -8.90
C PRO A 389 4.54 14.55 -8.78
N VAL A 390 5.34 15.42 -9.41
CA VAL A 390 5.04 16.85 -9.62
C VAL A 390 5.44 17.25 -11.03
N ALA A 391 4.90 18.37 -11.53
CA ALA A 391 5.39 18.97 -12.76
C ALA A 391 6.79 19.57 -12.55
N ASP A 392 7.60 19.58 -13.61
CA ASP A 392 8.92 20.21 -13.59
C ASP A 392 9.21 20.89 -14.93
N ASP A 393 9.50 22.19 -14.91
CA ASP A 393 9.70 22.97 -16.15
C ASP A 393 10.92 22.51 -16.95
N ARG A 394 11.92 21.93 -16.28
CA ARG A 394 13.16 21.48 -16.92
C ARG A 394 13.06 20.03 -17.41
N TRP A 395 12.43 19.17 -16.61
CA TRP A 395 12.42 17.73 -16.84
C TRP A 395 11.07 17.18 -17.29
N GLY A 396 10.05 18.02 -17.40
CA GLY A 396 8.66 17.65 -17.66
C GLY A 396 7.94 17.20 -16.39
N GLN A 397 8.47 16.15 -15.76
CA GLN A 397 8.00 15.67 -14.46
C GLN A 397 9.19 15.44 -13.52
N ALA A 398 8.96 15.63 -12.22
CA ALA A 398 9.90 15.30 -11.17
C ALA A 398 9.17 14.59 -10.02
N SER A 399 9.92 14.22 -8.98
CA SER A 399 9.37 13.61 -7.77
C SER A 399 9.63 14.49 -6.56
N VAL A 400 8.68 14.54 -5.63
CA VAL A 400 8.84 15.13 -4.30
C VAL A 400 8.77 14.05 -3.25
N VAL A 401 9.64 14.14 -2.24
CA VAL A 401 9.62 13.26 -1.06
C VAL A 401 8.80 13.94 0.03
N VAL A 402 7.81 13.25 0.58
CA VAL A 402 7.04 13.71 1.73
C VAL A 402 7.35 12.84 2.93
N VAL A 403 7.69 13.44 4.07
CA VAL A 403 8.02 12.72 5.29
C VAL A 403 7.38 13.38 6.52
N PRO A 404 6.91 12.60 7.53
CA PRO A 404 6.45 13.17 8.79
C PRO A 404 7.57 13.90 9.53
N ARG A 405 7.31 15.11 10.01
CA ARG A 405 8.30 15.93 10.73
C ARG A 405 8.87 15.23 11.97
N GLY A 406 8.04 14.41 12.65
CA GLY A 406 8.45 13.67 13.83
C GLY A 406 9.45 12.53 13.58
N ASP A 407 9.60 12.08 12.33
CA ASP A 407 10.51 10.97 11.98
C ASP A 407 11.94 11.46 11.69
N VAL A 408 12.10 12.72 11.33
CA VAL A 408 13.41 13.31 11.03
C VAL A 408 14.13 13.58 12.36
N PRO A 409 15.34 13.00 12.59
CA PRO A 409 16.09 13.26 13.80
C PRO A 409 16.27 14.76 14.03
N ALA A 410 15.96 15.23 15.23
CA ALA A 410 16.32 16.57 15.66
C ALA A 410 17.85 16.67 15.67
N ARG A 411 18.45 17.12 14.56
CA ARG A 411 19.82 17.63 14.62
C ARG A 411 19.75 18.87 15.49
N ASP A 412 20.66 19.00 16.47
CA ASP A 412 20.80 20.13 17.41
C ASP A 412 21.05 21.46 16.68
N VAL A 413 20.04 21.94 15.95
CA VAL A 413 20.08 23.17 15.17
C VAL A 413 18.80 23.92 15.50
N ALA A 414 18.78 24.45 16.73
CA ALA A 414 17.80 25.41 17.17
C ALA A 414 17.66 26.51 16.10
N GLY A 415 16.48 26.57 15.46
CA GLY A 415 16.05 27.73 14.68
C GLY A 415 16.16 27.68 13.16
N ARG A 416 16.42 26.55 12.49
CA ARG A 416 16.45 26.51 11.00
C ARG A 416 15.83 25.24 10.39
N ALA A 417 14.50 25.14 10.40
CA ALA A 417 13.77 24.10 9.65
C ALA A 417 14.21 24.06 8.17
N ASP A 418 14.43 25.23 7.55
CA ASP A 418 14.87 25.33 6.15
C ASP A 418 16.29 24.79 5.89
N ALA A 419 17.18 24.81 6.89
CA ALA A 419 18.53 24.27 6.74
C ALA A 419 18.51 22.74 6.85
N LEU A 420 17.71 22.20 7.77
CA LEU A 420 17.51 20.75 7.91
C LEU A 420 16.92 20.14 6.64
N SER A 421 15.92 20.80 6.03
CA SER A 421 15.32 20.35 4.77
C SER A 421 16.31 20.38 3.59
N ARG A 422 17.27 21.32 3.57
CA ARG A 422 18.28 21.42 2.50
C ARG A 422 19.34 20.32 2.60
N ASP A 423 19.85 20.05 3.80
CA ASP A 423 20.85 18.99 4.00
C ASP A 423 20.22 17.61 3.71
N LEU A 424 18.99 17.38 4.18
CA LEU A 424 18.24 16.16 3.92
C LEU A 424 17.93 15.99 2.42
N LEU A 425 17.60 17.07 1.71
CA LEU A 425 17.39 17.03 0.26
C LEU A 425 18.69 16.70 -0.49
N ALA A 426 19.85 17.17 -0.02
CA ALA A 426 21.14 16.82 -0.62
C ALA A 426 21.42 15.32 -0.47
N ASP A 427 21.29 14.77 0.75
CA ASP A 427 21.47 13.34 1.04
C ASP A 427 20.54 12.47 0.17
N VAL A 428 19.27 12.88 0.06
CA VAL A 428 18.26 12.21 -0.79
C VAL A 428 18.64 12.25 -2.27
N ARG A 429 19.05 13.42 -2.78
CA ARG A 429 19.42 13.58 -4.20
C ARG A 429 20.68 12.82 -4.56
N ASP A 430 21.63 12.71 -3.65
CA ASP A 430 22.85 11.94 -3.87
C ASP A 430 22.53 10.45 -3.89
N ALA A 431 21.86 9.93 -2.86
CA ALA A 431 21.47 8.52 -2.81
C ALA A 431 20.63 8.06 -4.03
N VAL A 432 19.64 8.87 -4.42
CA VAL A 432 18.81 8.55 -5.60
C VAL A 432 19.60 8.73 -6.90
N GLY A 433 20.45 9.76 -6.98
CA GLY A 433 21.26 10.03 -8.16
C GLY A 433 22.31 8.96 -8.44
N ASP A 434 22.89 8.39 -7.39
CA ASP A 434 23.92 7.36 -7.49
C ASP A 434 23.36 6.03 -8.01
N GLU A 435 22.12 5.68 -7.65
CA GLU A 435 21.50 4.43 -8.11
C GLU A 435 20.69 4.59 -9.42
N LEU A 436 19.95 5.69 -9.57
CA LEU A 436 18.97 5.87 -10.66
C LEU A 436 19.37 6.93 -11.70
N GLY A 437 20.44 7.67 -11.43
CA GLY A 437 20.92 8.75 -12.29
C GLY A 437 20.25 10.11 -12.01
N ALA A 438 20.84 11.17 -12.58
CA ALA A 438 20.46 12.55 -12.32
C ALA A 438 18.97 12.89 -12.57
N PRO A 439 18.28 12.37 -13.60
CA PRO A 439 16.86 12.67 -13.83
C PRO A 439 15.91 12.11 -12.76
N ALA A 440 16.34 11.13 -11.98
CA ALA A 440 15.52 10.54 -10.91
C ALA A 440 15.61 11.32 -9.58
N ARG A 441 16.52 12.31 -9.48
CA ARG A 441 16.76 13.08 -8.25
C ARG A 441 15.50 13.84 -7.83
N PRO A 442 15.03 13.69 -6.57
CA PRO A 442 13.87 14.42 -6.12
C PRO A 442 14.06 15.93 -6.17
N ARG A 443 12.99 16.64 -6.57
CA ARG A 443 12.96 18.11 -6.62
C ARG A 443 13.00 18.71 -5.22
N GLU A 444 12.27 18.13 -4.28
CA GLU A 444 12.13 18.67 -2.92
C GLU A 444 11.85 17.57 -1.89
N VAL A 445 12.14 17.86 -0.62
CA VAL A 445 11.68 17.11 0.55
C VAL A 445 10.73 18.01 1.35
N ILE A 446 9.49 17.58 1.51
CA ILE A 446 8.44 18.29 2.24
C ILE A 446 8.16 17.59 3.57
N LEU A 447 8.20 18.36 4.65
CA LEU A 447 7.87 17.88 6.00
C LEU A 447 6.40 18.14 6.30
N VAL A 448 5.65 17.10 6.64
CA VAL A 448 4.25 17.19 7.08
C VAL A 448 4.11 16.89 8.55
N ASP A 449 3.13 17.48 9.24
CA ASP A 449 2.90 17.18 10.67
C ASP A 449 2.41 15.73 10.86
N ALA A 450 1.59 15.22 9.93
CA ALA A 450 1.15 13.83 9.91
C ALA A 450 0.97 13.33 8.46
N MET A 451 1.26 12.06 8.21
CA MET A 451 1.07 11.44 6.90
C MET A 451 -0.43 11.15 6.64
N PRO A 452 -1.04 11.70 5.57
CA PRO A 452 -2.38 11.31 5.15
C PRO A 452 -2.42 9.81 4.81
N THR A 453 -3.44 9.09 5.31
CA THR A 453 -3.61 7.66 5.08
C THR A 453 -5.04 7.30 4.73
N LEU A 454 -5.20 6.28 3.89
CA LEU A 454 -6.46 5.62 3.58
C LEU A 454 -6.95 4.80 4.79
N PRO A 455 -8.24 4.42 4.86
CA PRO A 455 -8.78 3.55 5.91
C PRO A 455 -8.04 2.20 6.07
N SER A 456 -7.34 1.75 5.02
CA SER A 456 -6.50 0.54 5.07
C SER A 456 -5.14 0.76 5.75
N GLY A 457 -4.83 1.97 6.22
CA GLY A 457 -3.53 2.35 6.79
C GLY A 457 -2.42 2.62 5.75
N LYS A 458 -2.75 2.62 4.45
CA LYS A 458 -1.80 2.94 3.38
C LYS A 458 -1.72 4.46 3.17
N PRO A 459 -0.57 5.04 2.78
CA PRO A 459 -0.49 6.46 2.44
C PRO A 459 -1.50 6.87 1.36
N ASP A 460 -2.18 8.00 1.57
CA ASP A 460 -3.10 8.58 0.60
C ASP A 460 -2.33 9.48 -0.38
N ARG A 461 -1.90 8.90 -1.50
CA ARG A 461 -1.12 9.58 -2.53
C ARG A 461 -1.91 10.68 -3.27
N VAL A 462 -3.24 10.65 -3.24
CA VAL A 462 -4.08 11.69 -3.86
C VAL A 462 -4.07 12.91 -2.95
N ALA A 463 -4.42 12.72 -1.67
CA ALA A 463 -4.37 13.80 -0.68
C ALA A 463 -2.98 14.43 -0.55
N LEU A 464 -1.91 13.62 -0.66
CA LEU A 464 -0.54 14.11 -0.68
C LEU A 464 -0.20 14.95 -1.91
N ARG A 465 -0.74 14.61 -3.09
CA ARG A 465 -0.53 15.40 -4.30
C ARG A 465 -1.25 16.74 -4.20
N ASP A 466 -2.50 16.72 -3.72
CA ASP A 466 -3.29 17.93 -3.53
C ASP A 466 -2.65 18.90 -2.52
N LEU A 467 -1.96 18.37 -1.50
CA LEU A 467 -1.23 19.18 -0.52
C LEU A 467 -0.03 19.94 -1.13
N ILE A 468 0.61 19.35 -2.15
CA ILE A 468 1.82 19.91 -2.75
C ILE A 468 1.47 20.94 -3.84
N GLY A 469 0.31 20.80 -4.46
CA GLY A 469 -0.05 21.57 -5.65
C GLY A 469 0.63 21.03 -6.91
N ASP A 470 0.18 21.50 -8.07
CA ASP A 470 0.72 21.13 -9.38
C ASP A 470 2.11 21.71 -9.66
#